data_AF-A0A354T3P8-F1
#
_entry.id   AF-A0A354T3P8-F1
#
_cell.length_a   1.000
_cell.length_b   1.000
_cell.length_c   1.000
_cell.angle_alpha   90.00
_cell.angle_beta   90.00
_cell.angle_gamma   90.00
#
_symmetry.space_group_name_H-M   'P 1'
#
loop_
_entity.id
_entity.type
_entity.pdbx_description
1 polymer ?
#
loop_
_entity_poly.entity_id
_entity_poly.type
_entity_poly.pdbx_seq_one_letter_code
_entity_poly.pdbx_strand_id
1 'polypeptide(L)'
;MELFREVSIYERQQPKEKPLGRTDVVFLFSTGSRKPWPYFAIECKRLHVTFLSGLRLLINEYVTGHQGMMCFIEQRYSRGLGHGAMMGYVFDGKVDAARESVAQSIRQHHDKLQANHQGEMQPSALSIAEIHETHHQIGDRLFVLHHLFVPV
;
A
#
# COMPACT_ATOMS: atom_id res chain seq x y z
N MET A 1 6.00 -11.57 -20.05
CA MET A 1 5.75 -10.12 -20.04
C MET A 1 6.63 -9.53 -18.94
N GLU A 2 7.74 -8.91 -19.31
CA GLU A 2 8.63 -8.25 -18.35
C GLU A 2 8.27 -6.77 -18.30
N LEU A 3 7.84 -6.29 -17.13
CA LEU A 3 7.55 -4.88 -16.91
C LEU A 3 8.87 -4.17 -16.58
N PHE A 4 9.43 -3.44 -17.54
CA PHE A 4 10.56 -2.57 -17.27
C PHE A 4 10.09 -1.23 -16.73
N ARG A 5 10.78 -0.76 -15.69
CA ARG A 5 10.53 0.56 -15.08
C ARG A 5 10.80 1.66 -16.11
N GLU A 6 9.85 2.58 -16.24
CA GLU A 6 10.13 3.86 -16.88
C GLU A 6 11.10 4.64 -15.98
N VAL A 7 12.36 4.74 -16.40
CA VAL A 7 13.33 5.63 -15.77
C VAL A 7 12.85 7.05 -16.09
N SER A 8 12.43 7.80 -15.07
CA SER A 8 11.97 9.19 -15.23
C SER A 8 12.96 9.98 -16.10
N ILE A 9 12.54 10.24 -17.33
CA ILE A 9 13.25 11.01 -18.36
C ILE A 9 13.52 12.47 -17.92
N TYR A 10 13.03 12.90 -16.74
CA TYR A 10 13.09 14.26 -16.23
C TYR A 10 13.94 14.45 -14.96
N GLU A 11 14.73 13.45 -14.54
CA GLU A 11 15.39 13.41 -13.23
C GLU A 11 16.92 13.55 -13.21
N ARG A 12 17.55 14.11 -14.25
CA ARG A 12 19.03 14.12 -14.34
C ARG A 12 19.79 15.06 -13.38
N GLN A 13 19.16 15.99 -12.64
CA GLN A 13 19.93 17.14 -12.09
C GLN A 13 19.62 17.64 -10.67
N GLN A 14 19.07 16.85 -9.74
CA GLN A 14 19.02 17.30 -8.32
C GLN A 14 19.53 16.24 -7.34
N PRO A 15 20.24 16.65 -6.26
CA PRO A 15 20.68 15.73 -5.22
C PRO A 15 19.44 15.16 -4.54
N LYS A 16 19.22 13.85 -4.69
CA LYS A 16 18.12 13.15 -4.02
C LYS A 16 18.38 13.12 -2.52
N GLU A 17 17.42 13.55 -1.70
CA GLU A 17 17.22 12.85 -0.43
C GLU A 17 16.98 11.36 -0.80
N LYS A 18 17.84 10.47 -0.31
CA LYS A 18 17.70 9.03 -0.59
C LYS A 18 16.32 8.60 -0.09
N PRO A 19 15.46 8.03 -0.94
CA PRO A 19 14.20 7.45 -0.48
C PRO A 19 14.52 6.43 0.63
N LEU A 20 13.79 6.48 1.75
CA LEU A 20 13.97 5.56 2.89
C LEU A 20 13.56 4.10 2.56
N GLY A 21 13.09 3.85 1.33
CA GLY A 21 12.81 2.52 0.78
C GLY A 21 12.46 2.59 -0.71
N ARG A 22 12.08 1.45 -1.31
CA ARG A 22 11.71 1.34 -2.73
C ARG A 22 10.22 0.99 -2.85
N THR A 23 9.43 1.96 -3.30
CA THR A 23 8.00 1.80 -3.60
C THR A 23 7.79 1.05 -4.92
N ASP A 24 6.79 0.18 -4.98
CA ASP A 24 6.47 -0.61 -6.17
C ASP A 24 5.91 0.23 -7.32
N VAL A 25 4.91 1.08 -7.06
CA VAL A 25 4.32 1.99 -8.07
C VAL A 25 4.18 3.40 -7.49
N VAL A 26 4.55 4.42 -8.27
CA VAL A 26 4.43 5.84 -7.88
C VAL A 26 3.83 6.63 -9.04
N PHE A 27 2.74 7.36 -8.76
CA PHE A 27 2.16 8.34 -9.65
C PHE A 27 2.64 9.73 -9.23
N LEU A 28 3.31 10.46 -10.12
CA LEU A 28 3.73 11.85 -9.88
C LEU A 28 2.72 12.81 -10.50
N PHE A 29 2.25 13.79 -9.74
CA PHE A 29 1.31 14.80 -10.23
C PHE A 29 2.03 16.12 -10.47
N SER A 30 2.26 16.50 -11.73
CA SER A 30 2.81 17.82 -12.02
C SER A 30 1.85 18.92 -11.60
N THR A 31 2.33 19.88 -10.81
CA THR A 31 1.57 21.07 -10.41
C THR A 31 1.89 22.30 -11.26
N GLY A 32 2.68 22.13 -12.34
CA GLY A 32 3.21 23.25 -13.11
C GLY A 32 4.19 24.16 -12.35
N SER A 33 4.48 23.85 -11.09
CA SER A 33 5.38 24.59 -10.19
C SER A 33 6.70 23.84 -9.94
N ARG A 34 7.65 24.48 -9.23
CA ARG A 34 8.92 23.83 -8.85
C ARG A 34 8.69 22.62 -7.93
N LYS A 35 9.51 21.60 -8.12
CA LYS A 35 9.57 20.34 -7.36
C LYS A 35 9.81 20.56 -5.85
N PRO A 36 9.44 19.60 -4.97
CA PRO A 36 8.88 18.28 -5.29
C PRO A 36 7.38 18.34 -5.62
N TRP A 37 6.99 17.55 -6.61
CA TRP A 37 5.58 17.35 -6.96
C TRP A 37 4.92 16.39 -5.97
N PRO A 38 3.62 16.57 -5.68
CA PRO A 38 2.83 15.57 -4.96
C PRO A 38 2.89 14.24 -5.69
N TYR A 39 2.77 13.15 -4.94
CA TYR A 39 2.76 11.81 -5.50
C TYR A 39 1.78 10.91 -4.77
N PHE A 40 1.39 9.82 -5.43
CA PHE A 40 0.60 8.75 -4.84
C PHE A 40 1.38 7.45 -4.98
N ALA A 41 1.58 6.76 -3.86
CA ALA A 41 2.36 5.53 -3.78
C ALA A 41 1.43 4.32 -3.62
N ILE A 42 1.72 3.26 -4.37
CA ILE A 42 1.11 1.93 -4.20
C ILE A 42 2.21 0.94 -3.87
N GLU A 43 2.05 0.22 -2.76
CA GLU A 43 2.90 -0.91 -2.40
C GLU A 43 2.16 -2.21 -2.71
N CYS A 44 2.85 -3.17 -3.30
CA CYS A 44 2.26 -4.41 -3.77
C CYS A 44 2.76 -5.62 -2.98
N LYS A 45 1.87 -6.58 -2.72
CA LYS A 45 2.23 -7.87 -2.12
C LYS A 45 1.48 -9.01 -2.76
N ARG A 46 2.10 -10.18 -2.74
CA ARG A 46 1.45 -11.42 -3.17
C ARG A 46 0.68 -11.99 -1.99
N LEU A 47 -0.50 -12.53 -2.25
CA LEU A 47 -1.36 -13.19 -1.30
C LEU A 47 -1.74 -14.56 -1.85
N HIS A 48 -1.92 -15.53 -0.96
CA HIS A 48 -2.41 -16.87 -1.29
C HIS A 48 -1.58 -17.58 -2.36
N VAL A 49 -0.26 -17.63 -2.16
CA VAL A 49 0.68 -18.18 -3.14
C VAL A 49 0.86 -19.68 -2.92
N THR A 50 0.69 -20.46 -3.99
CA THR A 50 0.98 -21.89 -3.99
C THR A 50 2.46 -22.13 -4.33
N PHE A 51 3.20 -22.71 -3.39
CA PHE A 51 4.57 -23.17 -3.59
C PHE A 51 4.62 -24.70 -3.66
N LEU A 52 5.76 -25.28 -4.03
CA LEU A 52 5.99 -26.73 -3.95
C LEU A 52 5.76 -27.28 -2.52
N SER A 53 5.99 -26.45 -1.50
CA SER A 53 5.76 -26.77 -0.09
C SER A 53 4.32 -26.52 0.39
N GLY A 54 3.38 -26.27 -0.53
CA GLY A 54 1.98 -25.97 -0.25
C GLY A 54 1.64 -24.48 -0.24
N LEU A 55 0.37 -24.19 0.08
CA LEU A 55 -0.20 -22.84 0.12
C LEU A 55 0.43 -21.99 1.24
N ARG A 56 0.69 -20.72 0.93
CA ARG A 56 1.10 -19.69 1.89
C ARG A 56 0.24 -18.44 1.67
N LEU A 57 -0.44 -17.98 2.71
CA LEU A 57 -1.36 -16.84 2.59
C LEU A 57 -0.65 -15.49 2.49
N LEU A 58 0.55 -15.37 3.08
CA LEU A 58 1.40 -14.15 3.09
C LEU A 58 0.73 -12.88 3.66
N ILE A 59 -0.31 -13.03 4.48
CA ILE A 59 -1.03 -11.91 5.13
C ILE A 59 -0.08 -11.03 5.95
N ASN A 60 0.87 -11.63 6.67
CA ASN A 60 1.81 -10.89 7.50
C ASN A 60 2.75 -10.00 6.66
N GLU A 61 3.10 -10.39 5.44
CA GLU A 61 3.92 -9.54 4.55
C GLU A 61 3.15 -8.31 4.07
N TYR A 62 1.82 -8.43 3.94
CA TYR A 62 0.92 -7.34 3.59
C TYR A 62 0.72 -6.39 4.77
N VAL A 63 0.38 -6.90 5.95
CA VAL A 63 -0.09 -6.07 7.07
C VAL A 63 1.06 -5.61 7.97
N THR A 64 1.74 -6.54 8.64
CA THR A 64 2.67 -6.21 9.72
C THR A 64 4.15 -6.24 9.32
N GLY A 65 4.45 -6.78 8.14
CA GLY A 65 5.79 -6.93 7.61
C GLY A 65 6.38 -5.57 7.28
N HIS A 66 7.69 -5.43 7.47
CA HIS A 66 8.37 -4.16 7.22
C HIS A 66 8.20 -3.68 5.77
N GLN A 67 7.93 -4.54 4.79
CA GLN A 67 7.73 -4.10 3.41
C GLN A 67 6.25 -4.00 3.01
N GLY A 68 5.29 -4.12 3.93
CA GLY A 68 3.84 -3.99 3.64
C GLY A 68 3.27 -2.62 4.03
N MET A 69 2.10 -2.62 4.69
CA MET A 69 1.45 -1.43 5.22
C MET A 69 2.40 -0.60 6.11
N MET A 70 3.33 -1.25 6.83
CA MET A 70 4.30 -0.57 7.68
C MET A 70 5.17 0.46 6.94
N CYS A 71 5.37 0.33 5.62
CA CYS A 71 6.05 1.35 4.84
C CYS A 71 5.32 2.70 4.85
N PHE A 72 4.00 2.69 4.97
CA PHE A 72 3.17 3.90 5.10
C PHE A 72 3.07 4.34 6.56
N ILE A 73 2.90 3.40 7.49
CA ILE A 73 2.79 3.72 8.93
C ILE A 73 4.08 4.34 9.48
N GLU A 74 5.24 3.86 9.04
CA GLU A 74 6.56 4.40 9.37
C GLU A 74 6.96 5.59 8.48
N GLN A 75 6.04 6.08 7.63
CA GLN A 75 6.23 7.22 6.73
C GLN A 75 7.40 7.08 5.74
N ARG A 76 7.82 5.85 5.41
CA ARG A 76 8.86 5.62 4.39
C ARG A 76 8.37 5.94 2.99
N TYR A 77 7.09 5.71 2.70
CA TYR A 77 6.47 6.00 1.38
C TYR A 77 5.46 7.14 1.40
N SER A 78 5.06 7.65 2.57
CA SER A 78 3.96 8.61 2.72
C SER A 78 4.34 9.90 3.45
N ARG A 79 5.64 10.24 3.56
CA ARG A 79 6.04 11.45 4.28
C ARG A 79 5.39 12.69 3.68
N GLY A 80 4.51 13.33 4.45
CA GLY A 80 3.76 14.51 4.00
C GLY A 80 2.54 14.21 3.12
N LEU A 81 2.19 12.95 2.89
CA LEU A 81 0.99 12.55 2.16
C LEU A 81 -0.16 12.22 3.12
N GLY A 82 -1.40 12.43 2.66
CA GLY A 82 -2.60 11.99 3.38
C GLY A 82 -3.15 10.65 2.89
N HIS A 83 -2.65 10.14 1.75
CA HIS A 83 -3.18 8.95 1.10
C HIS A 83 -2.07 8.07 0.51
N GLY A 84 -2.33 6.77 0.43
CA GLY A 84 -1.55 5.79 -0.33
C GLY A 84 -2.37 4.53 -0.56
N ALA A 85 -1.81 3.53 -1.24
CA ALA A 85 -2.52 2.28 -1.48
C ALA A 85 -1.67 1.02 -1.26
N MET A 86 -2.35 -0.06 -0.91
CA MET A 86 -1.85 -1.41 -0.95
C MET A 86 -2.58 -2.22 -2.03
N MET A 87 -1.81 -2.93 -2.85
CA MET A 87 -2.34 -3.85 -3.86
C MET A 87 -1.95 -5.30 -3.52
N GLY A 88 -2.94 -6.16 -3.34
CA GLY A 88 -2.75 -7.59 -3.11
C GLY A 88 -3.00 -8.40 -4.37
N TYR A 89 -1.99 -9.06 -4.91
CA TYR A 89 -2.17 -10.05 -5.99
C TYR A 89 -2.58 -11.40 -5.38
N VAL A 90 -3.79 -11.88 -5.64
CA VAL A 90 -4.38 -13.07 -5.02
C VAL A 90 -4.25 -14.26 -5.97
N PHE A 91 -3.27 -15.12 -5.71
CA PHE A 91 -2.81 -16.17 -6.63
C PHE A 91 -3.73 -17.40 -6.73
N ASP A 92 -4.62 -17.61 -5.77
CA ASP A 92 -5.64 -18.67 -5.85
C ASP A 92 -7.00 -18.15 -6.35
N GLY A 93 -7.07 -16.88 -6.74
CA GLY A 93 -8.28 -16.20 -7.19
C GLY A 93 -9.32 -15.96 -6.09
N LYS A 94 -9.08 -16.38 -4.83
CA LYS A 94 -10.06 -16.27 -3.73
C LYS A 94 -9.99 -14.90 -3.06
N VAL A 95 -10.34 -13.86 -3.83
CA VAL A 95 -10.22 -12.44 -3.45
C VAL A 95 -10.93 -12.13 -2.14
N ASP A 96 -12.18 -12.59 -1.97
CA ASP A 96 -12.93 -12.33 -0.73
C ASP A 96 -12.27 -12.95 0.51
N ALA A 97 -11.74 -14.17 0.38
CA ALA A 97 -11.04 -14.83 1.48
C ALA A 97 -9.72 -14.12 1.82
N ALA A 98 -8.99 -13.63 0.81
CA ALA A 98 -7.78 -12.85 1.01
C ALA A 98 -8.08 -11.50 1.67
N ARG A 99 -9.11 -10.80 1.21
CA ARG A 99 -9.59 -9.53 1.79
C ARG A 99 -9.99 -9.70 3.25
N GLU A 100 -10.79 -10.72 3.57
CA GLU A 100 -11.20 -10.98 4.95
C GLU A 100 -10.00 -11.32 5.84
N SER A 101 -9.06 -12.13 5.34
CA SER A 101 -7.85 -12.47 6.10
C SER A 101 -6.97 -11.24 6.38
N VAL A 102 -6.85 -10.33 5.42
CA VAL A 102 -6.17 -9.04 5.61
C VAL A 102 -6.93 -8.17 6.60
N ALA A 103 -8.25 -8.01 6.44
CA ALA A 103 -9.07 -7.21 7.34
C ALA A 103 -9.00 -7.72 8.79
N GLN A 104 -9.06 -9.04 8.98
CA GLN A 104 -8.87 -9.67 10.30
C GLN A 104 -7.50 -9.36 10.88
N SER A 105 -6.43 -9.48 10.09
CA SER A 105 -5.07 -9.18 10.56
C SER A 105 -4.89 -7.70 10.90
N ILE A 106 -5.51 -6.79 10.15
CA ILE A 106 -5.51 -5.35 10.47
C ILE A 106 -6.21 -5.11 11.81
N ARG A 107 -7.40 -5.67 12.03
CA ARG A 107 -8.12 -5.56 13.32
C ARG A 107 -7.28 -6.09 14.49
N GLN A 108 -6.61 -7.23 14.30
CA GLN A 108 -5.74 -7.83 15.31
C GLN A 108 -4.51 -6.96 15.65
N HIS A 109 -4.03 -6.15 14.70
CA HIS A 109 -2.82 -5.35 14.85
C HIS A 109 -3.08 -3.84 14.81
N HIS A 110 -4.31 -3.40 15.05
CA HIS A 110 -4.74 -2.01 14.86
C HIS A 110 -3.87 -1.01 15.64
N ASP A 111 -3.48 -1.33 16.88
CA ASP A 111 -2.59 -0.48 17.68
C ASP A 111 -1.23 -0.27 17.01
N LYS A 112 -0.61 -1.35 16.52
CA LYS A 112 0.67 -1.29 15.79
C LYS A 112 0.55 -0.49 14.49
N LEU A 113 -0.60 -0.61 13.84
CA LEU A 113 -0.90 0.10 12.60
C LEU A 113 -1.38 1.53 12.83
N GLN A 114 -1.49 1.98 14.10
CA GLN A 114 -2.07 3.28 14.46
C GLN A 114 -3.45 3.48 13.79
N ALA A 115 -4.23 2.41 13.67
CA ALA A 115 -5.48 2.42 12.93
C ALA A 115 -6.64 2.94 13.79
N ASN A 116 -7.44 3.84 13.22
CA ASN A 116 -8.69 4.31 13.81
C ASN A 116 -9.76 3.21 13.75
N HIS A 117 -10.84 3.37 14.52
CA HIS A 117 -11.99 2.46 14.52
C HIS A 117 -11.60 0.97 14.63
N GLN A 118 -10.59 0.67 15.45
CA GLN A 118 -10.06 -0.69 15.66
C GLN A 118 -9.62 -1.40 14.36
N GLY A 119 -9.16 -0.64 13.36
CA GLY A 119 -8.68 -1.19 12.10
C GLY A 119 -9.79 -1.68 11.16
N GLU A 120 -10.99 -1.12 11.26
CA GLU A 120 -12.08 -1.42 10.35
C GLU A 120 -11.69 -1.11 8.89
N MET A 121 -11.77 -2.13 8.04
CA MET A 121 -11.63 -1.99 6.59
C MET A 121 -13.01 -1.80 5.98
N GLN A 122 -13.29 -0.57 5.54
CA GLN A 122 -14.60 -0.16 5.03
C GLN A 122 -14.56 0.07 3.51
N PRO A 123 -15.70 0.03 2.79
CA PRO A 123 -15.74 0.43 1.39
C PRO A 123 -15.16 1.85 1.20
N SER A 124 -14.41 2.03 0.12
CA SER A 124 -13.78 3.30 -0.22
C SER A 124 -14.79 4.40 -0.48
N ALA A 125 -14.46 5.64 -0.08
CA ALA A 125 -15.25 6.82 -0.42
C ALA A 125 -15.13 7.21 -1.90
N LEU A 126 -14.04 6.79 -2.56
CA LEU A 126 -13.95 6.82 -4.02
C LEU A 126 -14.98 5.82 -4.53
N SER A 127 -15.98 6.26 -5.30
CA SER A 127 -17.11 5.45 -5.79
C SER A 127 -16.71 4.41 -6.87
N ILE A 128 -15.61 3.71 -6.62
CA ILE A 128 -15.02 2.65 -7.43
C ILE A 128 -15.29 1.35 -6.67
N ALA A 129 -15.95 0.42 -7.34
CA ALA A 129 -16.25 -0.88 -6.75
C ALA A 129 -14.97 -1.59 -6.28
N GLU A 130 -15.10 -2.42 -5.25
CA GLU A 130 -14.07 -3.34 -4.75
C GLU A 130 -12.83 -2.70 -4.08
N ILE A 131 -12.75 -1.37 -4.01
CA ILE A 131 -11.75 -0.68 -3.20
C ILE A 131 -12.26 -0.53 -1.77
N HIS A 132 -11.38 -0.83 -0.82
CA HIS A 132 -11.63 -0.62 0.60
C HIS A 132 -10.62 0.35 1.18
N GLU A 133 -10.89 0.91 2.34
CA GLU A 133 -10.03 1.87 3.02
C GLU A 133 -9.86 1.50 4.48
N THR A 134 -8.66 1.78 5.00
CA THR A 134 -8.40 1.85 6.42
C THR A 134 -7.86 3.23 6.77
N HIS A 135 -8.21 3.70 7.97
CA HIS A 135 -7.85 5.03 8.45
C HIS A 135 -6.80 4.91 9.56
N HIS A 136 -5.76 5.72 9.49
CA HIS A 136 -4.62 5.68 10.40
C HIS A 136 -4.33 7.06 10.96
N GLN A 137 -4.08 7.14 12.27
CA GLN A 137 -3.67 8.37 12.94
C GLN A 137 -2.15 8.34 13.16
N ILE A 138 -1.40 8.86 12.19
CA ILE A 138 0.06 8.88 12.23
C ILE A 138 0.53 10.21 12.81
N GLY A 139 0.86 10.22 14.10
CA GLY A 139 1.11 11.45 14.83
C GLY A 139 -0.13 12.35 14.88
N ASP A 140 -0.03 13.58 14.39
CA ASP A 140 -1.13 14.55 14.32
C ASP A 140 -1.94 14.48 13.01
N ARG A 141 -1.62 13.54 12.11
CA ARG A 141 -2.25 13.47 10.77
C ARG A 141 -3.07 12.21 10.58
N LEU A 142 -4.24 12.40 9.95
CA LEU A 142 -5.00 11.31 9.37
C LEU A 142 -4.33 10.86 8.06
N PHE A 143 -4.19 9.56 7.90
CA PHE A 143 -3.69 8.91 6.69
C PHE A 143 -4.67 7.82 6.26
N VAL A 144 -5.07 7.84 4.99
CA VAL A 144 -5.98 6.86 4.39
C VAL A 144 -5.17 5.87 3.56
N LEU A 145 -5.32 4.59 3.84
CA LEU A 145 -4.74 3.54 3.01
C LEU A 145 -5.83 2.83 2.23
N HIS A 146 -5.77 2.94 0.90
CA HIS A 146 -6.68 2.26 0.00
C HIS A 146 -6.19 0.82 -0.25
N HIS A 147 -7.10 -0.15 -0.23
CA HIS A 147 -6.84 -1.57 -0.40
C HIS A 147 -7.52 -2.07 -1.68
N LEU A 148 -6.71 -2.62 -2.59
CA LEU A 148 -7.17 -3.27 -3.80
C LEU A 148 -6.66 -4.71 -3.82
N PHE A 149 -7.53 -5.66 -4.18
CA PHE A 149 -7.20 -7.07 -4.29
C PHE A 149 -7.48 -7.54 -5.71
N VAL A 150 -6.46 -8.03 -6.40
CA VAL A 150 -6.52 -8.39 -7.82
C VAL A 150 -6.28 -9.90 -7.96
N PRO A 151 -7.22 -10.67 -8.55
CA PRO A 151 -6.99 -12.08 -8.82
C PRO A 151 -5.92 -12.26 -9.91
N VAL A 152 -5.11 -13.31 -9.79
CA VAL A 152 -4.07 -13.70 -10.77
C VAL A 152 -4.38 -15.05 -11.37
#